data_AF-A0A5B0M0T7-F1
#
_entry.id   AF-A0A5B0M0T7-F1
#
_cell.length_a   1.000
_cell.length_b   1.000
_cell.length_c   1.000
_cell.angle_alpha   90.00
_cell.angle_beta   90.00
_cell.angle_gamma   90.00
#
_symmetry.space_group_name_H-M   'P 1'
#
loop_
_entity.id
_entity.type
_entity.pdbx_description
1 polymer ?
#
loop_
_entity_poly.entity_id
_entity_poly.type
_entity_poly.pdbx_seq_one_letter_code
_entity_poly.pdbx_strand_id
1 'polypeptide(L)'
;MLRVESLLSSIPVGADPYDYIKHSLLQWGSVPLCRATLVSLVVILILHAFIAATCLLLLTLPCIRPLKRSPWYLKKLYIEDHSSGKAHQVPLYFANAGVLLTTSQLLSSASTSAFIWFDIGAASPGEHLFGSRALPAVGLMNLAEILAYWSLSHCFLVITICHGNKKQQEKSMSSIRHIPPQVINFIFTFVPIAAMVITIFVIAWVTSVTSEIQSYMKQGLMALDQGSSIWKQLQATPQSLEAQAQLRGITMQLANLFRNAFPRLEVAFHRFRLGECLFLSFESVSCPIFVASFWILVQNYLKQSPNSTIKSCSSGGSMTHMNTGTESGTRTNTHSVVASRSYLDAIKTDRQFFHLNIRALGTFISMLLNIILHMVNISRTTDALTVYA
;
A
#
# COMPACT_ATOMS: atom_id res chain seq x y z
N MET A 1 11.59 -8.16 -29.41
CA MET A 1 11.38 -9.27 -30.36
C MET A 1 12.02 -10.58 -29.85
N LEU A 2 11.33 -11.33 -28.98
CA LEU A 2 11.74 -12.68 -28.58
C LEU A 2 11.03 -13.69 -29.50
N ARG A 3 11.14 -13.48 -30.82
CA ARG A 3 10.53 -14.39 -31.79
C ARG A 3 11.35 -15.68 -31.72
N VAL A 4 10.69 -16.84 -31.63
CA VAL A 4 11.37 -18.15 -31.60
C VAL A 4 12.40 -18.26 -32.75
N GLU A 5 12.09 -17.67 -33.90
CA GLU A 5 12.98 -17.53 -35.06
C GLU A 5 14.28 -16.77 -34.77
N SER A 6 14.23 -15.67 -34.01
CA SER A 6 15.42 -14.91 -33.59
C SER A 6 16.28 -15.71 -32.63
N LEU A 7 15.67 -16.46 -31.71
CA LEU A 7 16.35 -17.27 -30.71
C LEU A 7 16.97 -18.54 -31.32
N LEU A 8 16.35 -19.07 -32.36
CA LEU A 8 16.89 -20.15 -33.19
C LEU A 8 18.04 -19.65 -34.09
N SER A 9 17.96 -18.41 -34.59
CA SER A 9 19.01 -17.82 -35.43
C SER A 9 20.28 -17.42 -34.67
N SER A 10 20.20 -17.24 -33.35
CA SER A 10 21.34 -16.89 -32.49
C SER A 10 22.13 -18.10 -31.99
N ILE A 11 21.70 -19.32 -32.31
CA ILE A 11 22.34 -20.55 -31.85
C ILE A 11 23.69 -20.73 -32.58
N PRO A 12 24.82 -20.85 -31.87
CA PRO A 12 26.11 -21.10 -32.48
C PRO A 12 26.12 -22.42 -33.26
N VAL A 13 26.78 -22.43 -34.42
CA VAL A 13 26.93 -23.65 -35.22
C VAL A 13 27.65 -24.73 -34.39
N GLY A 14 27.03 -25.90 -34.26
CA GLY A 14 27.56 -27.03 -33.51
C GLY A 14 27.23 -27.05 -32.00
N ALA A 15 26.59 -26.00 -31.48
CA ALA A 15 26.10 -26.00 -30.10
C ALA A 15 24.82 -26.84 -29.95
N ASP A 16 24.57 -27.33 -28.73
CA ASP A 16 23.28 -27.94 -28.36
C ASP A 16 22.19 -26.86 -28.35
N PRO A 17 21.22 -26.91 -29.28
CA PRO A 17 20.22 -25.86 -29.42
C PRO A 17 19.29 -25.79 -28.18
N TYR A 18 19.03 -26.92 -27.52
CA TYR A 18 18.14 -26.97 -26.37
C TYR A 18 18.81 -26.39 -25.12
N ASP A 19 20.07 -26.75 -24.91
CA ASP A 19 20.86 -26.22 -23.78
C ASP A 19 21.11 -24.72 -23.95
N TYR A 20 21.38 -24.26 -25.18
CA TYR A 20 21.54 -22.83 -25.47
C TYR A 20 20.26 -22.03 -25.20
N ILE A 21 19.10 -22.51 -25.66
CA ILE A 21 17.81 -21.86 -25.41
C ILE A 21 17.49 -21.87 -23.91
N LYS A 22 17.74 -22.99 -23.22
CA LYS A 22 17.55 -23.09 -21.77
C LYS A 22 18.42 -22.08 -21.02
N HIS A 23 19.71 -22.01 -21.35
CA HIS A 23 20.63 -21.06 -20.74
C HIS A 23 20.19 -19.62 -21.01
N SER A 24 19.75 -19.31 -22.23
CA SER A 24 19.24 -17.98 -22.59
C SER A 24 17.98 -17.63 -21.78
N LEU A 25 17.02 -18.53 -21.67
CA LEU A 25 15.80 -18.31 -20.87
C LEU A 25 16.11 -18.16 -19.37
N LEU A 26 17.02 -18.97 -18.84
CA LEU A 26 17.48 -18.86 -17.46
C LEU A 26 18.16 -17.50 -17.24
N GLN A 27 19.08 -17.12 -18.12
CA GLN A 27 19.81 -15.85 -18.03
C GLN A 27 18.88 -14.63 -18.13
N TRP A 28 17.84 -14.70 -18.96
CA TRP A 28 16.80 -13.66 -19.04
C TRP A 28 15.92 -13.62 -17.78
N GLY A 29 15.60 -14.78 -17.21
CA GLY A 29 14.82 -14.87 -15.98
C GLY A 29 15.63 -14.68 -14.70
N SER A 30 16.96 -14.68 -14.79
CA SER A 30 17.89 -14.57 -13.67
C SER A 30 18.83 -13.39 -13.82
N VAL A 31 18.44 -12.32 -14.54
CA VAL A 31 19.25 -11.10 -14.66
C VAL A 31 19.60 -10.65 -13.23
N PRO A 32 20.86 -10.81 -12.81
CA PRO A 32 21.20 -10.58 -11.42
C PRO A 32 21.02 -9.10 -11.12
N LEU A 33 20.37 -8.80 -10.00
CA LEU A 33 20.27 -7.44 -9.48
C LEU A 33 21.69 -6.85 -9.42
N CYS A 34 21.88 -5.64 -9.92
CA CYS A 34 23.20 -5.01 -9.84
C CYS A 34 23.58 -4.88 -8.35
N ARG A 35 24.89 -4.93 -8.04
CA ARG A 35 25.36 -4.88 -6.64
C ARG A 35 24.77 -3.72 -5.85
N ALA A 36 24.60 -2.56 -6.50
CA ALA A 36 24.00 -1.38 -5.89
C ALA A 36 22.51 -1.61 -5.52
N THR A 37 21.72 -2.22 -6.39
CA THR A 37 20.32 -2.57 -6.12
C THR A 37 20.23 -3.61 -5.00
N LEU A 38 21.07 -4.64 -5.02
CA LEU A 38 21.07 -5.66 -3.97
C LEU A 38 21.45 -5.06 -2.60
N VAL A 39 22.49 -4.23 -2.52
CA VAL A 39 22.86 -3.51 -1.29
C VAL A 39 21.72 -2.61 -0.83
N SER A 40 21.07 -1.90 -1.75
CA SER A 40 19.93 -1.02 -1.42
C SER A 40 18.75 -1.83 -0.85
N LEU A 41 18.40 -2.96 -1.46
CA LEU A 41 17.33 -3.83 -0.98
C LEU A 41 17.63 -4.42 0.40
N VAL A 42 18.89 -4.80 0.67
CA VAL A 42 19.31 -5.27 2.00
C VAL A 42 19.19 -4.16 3.05
N VAL A 43 19.61 -2.94 2.74
CA VAL A 43 19.45 -1.78 3.64
C VAL A 43 17.97 -1.51 3.91
N ILE A 44 17.14 -1.49 2.86
CA ILE A 44 15.68 -1.31 2.98
C ILE A 44 15.06 -2.42 3.83
N LEU A 45 15.47 -3.68 3.64
CA LEU A 45 15.01 -4.80 4.44
C LEU A 45 15.31 -4.61 5.93
N ILE A 46 16.53 -4.19 6.29
CA ILE A 46 16.93 -3.92 7.67
C ILE A 46 16.08 -2.79 8.27
N LEU A 47 15.86 -1.71 7.52
CA LEU A 47 15.05 -0.58 7.95
C LEU A 47 13.60 -1.00 8.20
N HIS A 48 12.98 -1.73 7.27
CA HIS A 48 11.60 -2.21 7.44
C HIS A 48 11.47 -3.24 8.56
N ALA A 49 12.48 -4.08 8.79
CA ALA A 49 12.52 -4.97 9.95
C ALA A 49 12.53 -4.18 11.27
N PHE A 50 13.31 -3.09 11.34
CA PHE A 50 13.33 -2.20 12.51
C PHE A 50 11.99 -1.48 12.72
N ILE A 51 11.36 -1.00 11.64
CA ILE A 51 10.03 -0.38 11.71
C ILE A 51 8.99 -1.39 12.19
N ALA A 52 8.98 -2.60 11.63
CA ALA A 52 8.07 -3.67 12.03
C ALA A 52 8.26 -4.04 13.50
N ALA A 53 9.50 -4.22 13.96
CA ALA A 53 9.81 -4.50 15.37
C ALA A 53 9.32 -3.37 16.29
N THR A 54 9.54 -2.11 15.91
CA THR A 54 9.08 -0.94 16.67
C THR A 54 7.55 -0.87 16.73
N CYS A 55 6.87 -1.10 15.62
CA CYS A 55 5.41 -1.11 15.57
C CYS A 55 4.83 -2.25 16.42
N LEU A 56 5.44 -3.44 16.36
CA LEU A 56 5.06 -4.58 17.19
C LEU A 56 5.24 -4.27 18.68
N LEU A 57 6.36 -3.64 19.05
CA LEU A 57 6.59 -3.17 20.42
C LEU A 57 5.53 -2.17 20.87
N LEU A 58 5.21 -1.17 20.03
CA LEU A 58 4.19 -0.16 20.34
C LEU A 58 2.79 -0.76 20.52
N LEU A 59 2.46 -1.81 19.76
CA LEU A 59 1.16 -2.50 19.84
C LEU A 59 1.09 -3.47 21.02
N THR A 60 2.21 -4.06 21.44
CA THR A 60 2.25 -5.06 22.53
C THR A 60 2.50 -4.44 23.91
N LEU A 61 3.21 -3.31 23.99
CA LEU A 61 3.53 -2.62 25.24
C LEU A 61 2.28 -2.29 26.09
N PRO A 62 1.14 -1.86 25.51
CA PRO A 62 -0.09 -1.62 26.27
C PRO A 62 -0.76 -2.89 26.81
N CYS A 63 -0.47 -4.05 26.23
CA CYS A 63 -1.01 -5.34 26.67
C CYS A 63 -0.23 -5.94 27.85
N ILE A 64 1.06 -5.57 27.98
CA ILE A 64 1.97 -6.11 28.99
C ILE A 64 2.03 -5.20 30.23
N ARG A 65 1.85 -3.88 30.07
CA ARG A 65 1.80 -2.94 31.19
C ARG A 65 0.35 -2.74 31.65
N PRO A 66 0.07 -2.70 32.97
CA PRO A 66 -1.23 -2.29 33.48
C PRO A 66 -1.44 -0.79 33.20
N LEU A 67 -1.89 -0.44 31.99
CA LEU A 67 -2.36 0.92 31.71
C LEU A 67 -3.73 1.12 32.37
N LYS A 68 -3.90 2.27 33.04
CA LYS A 68 -5.19 2.71 33.62
C LYS A 68 -6.34 2.83 32.60
N ARG A 69 -6.06 2.72 31.29
CA ARG A 69 -7.05 2.77 30.20
C ARG A 69 -6.71 1.69 29.18
N SER A 70 -7.68 0.85 28.83
CA SER A 70 -7.48 -0.15 27.78
C SER A 70 -7.19 0.55 26.44
N PRO A 71 -6.35 -0.05 25.58
CA PRO A 71 -6.32 0.37 24.18
C PRO A 71 -7.72 0.19 23.59
N TRP A 72 -8.25 1.25 22.99
CA TRP A 72 -9.52 1.23 22.27
C TRP A 72 -9.22 1.34 20.78
N TYR A 73 -9.90 0.52 19.97
CA TYR A 73 -9.80 0.57 18.51
C TYR A 73 -10.80 1.57 17.91
N LEU A 74 -11.99 1.62 18.50
CA LEU A 74 -13.10 2.45 18.08
C LEU A 74 -13.78 3.06 19.30
N LYS A 75 -14.12 4.35 19.23
CA LYS A 75 -14.85 5.07 20.27
C LYS A 75 -16.06 5.75 19.67
N LYS A 76 -17.23 5.60 20.30
CA LYS A 76 -18.44 6.34 19.93
C LYS A 76 -18.33 7.78 20.44
N LEU A 77 -18.48 8.75 19.55
CA LEU A 77 -18.55 10.17 19.85
C LEU A 77 -19.94 10.68 19.46
N TYR A 78 -20.62 11.34 20.39
CA TYR A 78 -21.90 11.98 20.11
C TYR A 78 -21.66 13.46 19.82
N ILE A 79 -22.06 13.89 18.63
CA ILE A 79 -21.93 15.30 18.20
C ILE A 79 -23.24 15.99 18.53
N GLU A 80 -23.19 17.05 19.34
CA GLU A 80 -24.36 17.87 19.64
C GLU A 80 -24.86 18.56 18.37
N ASP A 81 -26.13 18.32 18.00
CA ASP A 81 -26.82 19.16 17.02
C ASP A 81 -27.21 20.47 17.71
N HIS A 82 -26.53 21.52 17.29
CA HIS A 82 -26.66 22.84 17.89
C HIS A 82 -27.91 23.61 17.42
N SER A 83 -28.64 23.10 16.42
CA SER A 83 -29.93 23.67 16.00
C SER A 83 -31.10 23.24 16.91
N SER A 84 -31.01 22.03 17.48
CA SER A 84 -32.06 21.42 18.29
C SER A 84 -31.66 21.24 19.77
N GLY A 85 -30.39 21.49 20.12
CA GLY A 85 -29.85 21.23 21.46
C GLY A 85 -29.76 19.74 21.82
N LYS A 86 -30.05 18.85 20.86
CA LYS A 86 -30.04 17.40 21.05
C LYS A 86 -28.78 16.81 20.40
N ALA A 87 -28.17 15.80 21.01
CA ALA A 87 -27.12 15.05 20.31
C ALA A 87 -27.68 14.42 19.03
N HIS A 88 -26.90 14.42 17.94
CA HIS A 88 -27.18 13.55 16.80
C HIS A 88 -27.40 12.13 17.33
N GLN A 89 -28.54 11.51 17.00
CA GLN A 89 -28.87 10.17 17.48
C GLN A 89 -27.84 9.12 17.04
N VAL A 90 -27.17 9.37 15.91
CA VAL A 90 -26.13 8.48 15.37
C VAL A 90 -24.74 8.91 15.89
N PRO A 91 -24.01 8.01 16.57
CA PRO A 91 -22.65 8.29 17.01
C PRO A 91 -21.68 8.35 15.82
N LEU A 92 -20.73 9.27 15.88
CA LEU A 92 -19.53 9.25 15.06
C LEU A 92 -18.56 8.20 15.64
N TYR A 93 -18.10 7.27 14.82
CA TYR A 93 -17.16 6.24 15.23
C TYR A 93 -15.74 6.76 15.06
N PHE A 94 -15.12 7.22 16.15
CA PHE A 94 -13.73 7.66 16.13
C PHE A 94 -12.80 6.46 16.21
N ALA A 95 -11.97 6.28 15.19
CA ALA A 95 -10.99 5.21 15.14
C ALA A 95 -9.69 5.67 15.78
N ASN A 96 -9.03 4.80 16.55
CA ASN A 96 -7.76 5.15 17.18
C ASN A 96 -6.67 5.17 16.12
N ALA A 97 -6.43 6.35 15.56
CA ALA A 97 -5.43 6.55 14.53
C ALA A 97 -4.02 6.15 14.99
N GLY A 98 -3.71 6.22 16.28
CA GLY A 98 -2.44 5.71 16.80
C GLY A 98 -2.30 4.21 16.60
N VAL A 99 -3.31 3.43 16.99
CA VAL A 99 -3.29 1.95 16.86
C VAL A 99 -3.42 1.52 15.40
N LEU A 100 -4.35 2.12 14.65
CA LEU A 100 -4.57 1.77 13.25
C LEU A 100 -3.40 2.13 12.36
N LEU A 101 -2.82 3.34 12.51
CA LEU A 101 -1.63 3.73 11.75
C LEU A 101 -0.46 2.80 12.05
N THR A 102 -0.21 2.47 13.32
CA THR A 102 0.87 1.55 13.70
C THR A 102 0.62 0.13 13.17
N THR A 103 -0.64 -0.33 13.15
CA THR A 103 -1.00 -1.63 12.55
C THR A 103 -0.75 -1.63 11.04
N SER A 104 -1.17 -0.57 10.35
CA SER A 104 -0.91 -0.38 8.92
C SER A 104 0.58 -0.31 8.61
N GLN A 105 1.37 0.42 9.39
CA GLN A 105 2.81 0.53 9.21
C GLN A 105 3.54 -0.80 9.45
N LEU A 106 3.09 -1.58 10.44
CA LEU A 106 3.56 -2.94 10.67
C LEU A 106 3.28 -3.82 9.46
N LEU A 107 2.04 -3.79 8.97
CA LEU A 107 1.59 -4.62 7.85
C LEU A 107 2.32 -4.26 6.56
N SER A 108 2.47 -2.97 6.26
CA SER A 108 3.25 -2.46 5.12
C SER A 108 4.70 -2.94 5.25
N SER A 109 5.36 -2.70 6.38
CA SER A 109 6.77 -3.06 6.55
C SER A 109 7.03 -4.56 6.48
N ALA A 110 6.19 -5.38 7.13
CA ALA A 110 6.30 -6.83 7.05
C ALA A 110 6.10 -7.35 5.62
N SER A 111 5.18 -6.74 4.87
CA SER A 111 4.91 -7.09 3.48
C SER A 111 6.06 -6.67 2.57
N THR A 112 6.63 -5.48 2.74
CA THR A 112 7.83 -5.03 2.02
C THR A 112 9.01 -5.95 2.30
N SER A 113 9.23 -6.34 3.55
CA SER A 113 10.27 -7.31 3.90
C SER A 113 10.06 -8.66 3.23
N ALA A 114 8.81 -9.16 3.20
CA ALA A 114 8.48 -10.41 2.52
C ALA A 114 8.68 -10.31 0.99
N PHE A 115 8.29 -9.18 0.38
CA PHE A 115 8.52 -8.92 -1.03
C PHE A 115 10.02 -8.97 -1.37
N ILE A 116 10.85 -8.21 -0.63
CA ILE A 116 12.30 -8.17 -0.83
C ILE A 116 12.91 -9.57 -0.63
N TRP A 117 12.44 -10.31 0.38
CA TRP A 117 12.90 -11.68 0.62
C TRP A 117 12.62 -12.61 -0.57
N PHE A 118 11.43 -12.53 -1.15
CA PHE A 118 11.07 -13.30 -2.34
C PHE A 118 11.82 -12.85 -3.60
N ASP A 119 12.11 -11.55 -3.72
CA ASP A 119 12.81 -10.96 -4.88
C ASP A 119 14.31 -11.29 -4.87
N ILE A 120 14.97 -11.21 -3.71
CA ILE A 120 16.37 -11.64 -3.53
C ILE A 120 16.48 -13.18 -3.61
N GLY A 121 15.39 -13.89 -3.36
CA GLY A 121 15.29 -15.34 -3.56
C GLY A 121 16.07 -16.17 -2.54
N ALA A 122 16.21 -15.66 -1.31
CA ALA A 122 16.87 -16.35 -0.20
C ALA A 122 16.23 -17.69 0.21
N ALA A 123 15.06 -18.03 -0.35
CA ALA A 123 14.34 -19.27 -0.03
C ALA A 123 14.72 -20.48 -0.93
N SER A 124 15.12 -20.31 -2.20
CA SER A 124 15.41 -21.42 -3.12
C SER A 124 16.19 -21.00 -4.38
N PRO A 125 17.48 -21.37 -4.53
CA PRO A 125 18.21 -21.21 -5.79
C PRO A 125 17.54 -22.01 -6.91
N GLY A 126 17.04 -21.33 -7.94
CA GLY A 126 16.42 -21.95 -9.12
C GLY A 126 14.88 -21.85 -9.22
N GLU A 127 14.18 -21.43 -8.15
CA GLU A 127 12.74 -21.11 -8.21
C GLU A 127 12.46 -19.64 -8.58
N HIS A 128 13.51 -18.81 -8.75
CA HIS A 128 13.43 -17.37 -9.04
C HIS A 128 12.54 -17.01 -10.23
N LEU A 129 12.45 -17.91 -11.21
CA LEU A 129 11.64 -17.74 -12.42
C LEU A 129 10.12 -17.70 -12.15
N PHE A 130 9.67 -18.09 -10.96
CA PHE A 130 8.25 -18.33 -10.66
C PHE A 130 7.69 -17.35 -9.61
N GLY A 131 7.91 -16.05 -9.83
CA GLY A 131 7.52 -14.91 -8.98
C GLY A 131 6.01 -14.61 -8.84
N SER A 132 5.18 -15.62 -8.51
CA SER A 132 3.77 -15.40 -8.11
C SER A 132 3.64 -15.18 -6.60
N ARG A 133 4.60 -15.68 -5.82
CA ARG A 133 4.62 -15.61 -4.35
C ARG A 133 4.82 -14.19 -3.81
N ALA A 134 5.42 -13.29 -4.60
CA ALA A 134 5.67 -11.91 -4.23
C ALA A 134 4.44 -10.99 -4.43
N LEU A 135 3.51 -11.35 -5.33
CA LEU A 135 2.34 -10.52 -5.67
C LEU A 135 1.41 -10.24 -4.46
N PRO A 136 1.07 -11.23 -3.61
CA PRO A 136 0.29 -10.96 -2.40
C PRO A 136 0.96 -9.98 -1.45
N ALA A 137 2.30 -10.01 -1.35
CA ALA A 137 3.05 -9.08 -0.51
C ALA A 137 2.94 -7.65 -1.05
N VAL A 138 3.03 -7.45 -2.37
CA VAL A 138 2.80 -6.14 -3.00
C VAL A 138 1.38 -5.63 -2.74
N GLY A 139 0.37 -6.48 -2.93
CA GLY A 139 -1.02 -6.10 -2.66
C GLY A 139 -1.25 -5.70 -1.20
N LEU A 140 -0.68 -6.46 -0.26
CA LEU A 140 -0.81 -6.18 1.17
C LEU A 140 -0.07 -4.90 1.58
N MET A 141 1.08 -4.62 0.97
CA MET A 141 1.82 -3.36 1.12
C MET A 141 0.96 -2.16 0.71
N ASN A 142 0.42 -2.17 -0.53
CA ASN A 142 -0.43 -1.09 -1.05
C ASN A 142 -1.70 -0.91 -0.20
N LEU A 143 -2.35 -2.00 0.19
CA LEU A 143 -3.54 -1.94 1.05
C LEU A 143 -3.21 -1.33 2.42
N ALA A 144 -2.11 -1.74 3.03
CA ALA A 144 -1.70 -1.24 4.33
C ALA A 144 -1.43 0.27 4.29
N GLU A 145 -0.80 0.76 3.23
CA GLU A 145 -0.57 2.19 2.98
C GLU A 145 -1.86 2.97 2.82
N ILE A 146 -2.78 2.48 1.97
CA ILE A 146 -4.12 3.04 1.83
C ILE A 146 -4.83 3.16 3.19
N LEU A 147 -4.79 2.11 4.00
CA LEU A 147 -5.39 2.11 5.33
C LEU A 147 -4.75 3.15 6.27
N ALA A 148 -3.42 3.36 6.17
CA ALA A 148 -2.72 4.40 6.91
C ALA A 148 -3.21 5.80 6.50
N TYR A 149 -3.35 6.07 5.20
CA TYR A 149 -3.78 7.35 4.64
C TYR A 149 -5.18 7.71 5.12
N TRP A 150 -6.11 6.76 5.02
CA TRP A 150 -7.51 6.95 5.40
C TRP A 150 -7.71 7.02 6.91
N SER A 151 -6.97 6.22 7.70
CA SER A 151 -6.99 6.28 9.18
C SER A 151 -6.56 7.66 9.70
N LEU A 152 -5.48 8.21 9.13
CA LEU A 152 -4.96 9.51 9.55
C LEU A 152 -5.83 10.67 9.04
N SER A 153 -6.37 10.58 7.82
CA SER A 153 -7.35 11.54 7.28
C SER A 153 -8.62 11.60 8.14
N HIS A 154 -9.13 10.44 8.53
CA HIS A 154 -10.27 10.32 9.44
C HIS A 154 -9.98 11.02 10.77
N CYS A 155 -8.79 10.79 11.33
CA CYS A 155 -8.35 11.45 12.55
C CYS A 155 -8.40 12.98 12.44
N PHE A 156 -7.86 13.54 11.35
CA PHE A 156 -7.87 14.97 11.11
C PHE A 156 -9.29 15.53 11.06
N LEU A 157 -10.19 14.84 10.35
CA LEU A 157 -11.58 15.27 10.21
C LEU A 157 -12.34 15.19 11.55
N VAL A 158 -12.19 14.09 12.30
CA VAL A 158 -12.85 13.95 13.61
C VAL A 158 -12.35 15.00 14.60
N ILE A 159 -11.04 15.25 14.68
CA ILE A 159 -10.49 16.29 15.57
C ILE A 159 -11.05 17.67 15.20
N THR A 160 -11.12 17.96 13.91
CA THR A 160 -11.67 19.21 13.37
C THR A 160 -13.13 19.41 13.79
N ILE A 161 -13.97 18.38 13.68
CA ILE A 161 -15.39 18.47 14.01
C ILE A 161 -15.61 18.57 15.53
N CYS A 162 -14.89 17.78 16.32
CA CYS A 162 -15.05 17.76 17.77
C CYS A 162 -14.50 19.00 18.48
N HIS A 163 -13.51 19.67 17.92
CA HIS A 163 -12.80 20.77 18.59
C HIS A 163 -12.87 22.13 17.86
N GLY A 164 -13.68 22.25 16.79
CA GLY A 164 -13.89 23.52 16.09
C GLY A 164 -14.45 24.64 17.01
N ASN A 165 -13.92 25.86 16.87
CA ASN A 165 -14.29 26.99 17.73
C ASN A 165 -15.72 27.50 17.42
N LYS A 166 -16.61 27.45 18.43
CA LYS A 166 -18.07 27.61 18.29
C LYS A 166 -18.55 28.95 17.71
N LYS A 167 -17.81 30.05 17.87
CA LYS A 167 -18.26 31.42 17.51
C LYS A 167 -17.81 31.93 16.14
N GLN A 168 -16.84 31.29 15.49
CA GLN A 168 -16.21 31.84 14.28
C GLN A 168 -16.17 30.84 13.11
N GLN A 169 -16.57 29.59 13.35
CA GLN A 169 -16.79 28.56 12.33
C GLN A 169 -18.03 28.84 11.46
N GLU A 170 -18.89 29.78 11.86
CA GLU A 170 -20.10 30.20 11.12
C GLU A 170 -19.79 30.95 9.82
N LYS A 171 -18.65 31.64 9.69
CA LYS A 171 -18.35 32.46 8.50
C LYS A 171 -17.51 31.80 7.40
N SER A 172 -16.67 30.80 7.71
CA SER A 172 -15.78 30.21 6.68
C SER A 172 -15.88 28.69 6.51
N MET A 173 -16.60 27.96 7.37
CA MET A 173 -16.62 26.48 7.35
C MET A 173 -17.99 25.89 7.70
N SER A 174 -19.10 26.55 7.34
CA SER A 174 -20.43 25.99 7.59
C SER A 174 -20.58 24.59 6.96
N SER A 175 -20.05 24.38 5.74
CA SER A 175 -20.22 23.13 4.97
C SER A 175 -19.72 21.85 5.68
N ILE A 176 -18.54 21.86 6.32
CA ILE A 176 -17.96 20.62 6.91
C ILE A 176 -18.71 20.19 8.17
N ARG A 177 -19.25 21.13 8.93
CA ARG A 177 -20.06 20.85 10.13
C ARG A 177 -21.44 20.28 9.80
N HIS A 178 -21.91 20.47 8.56
CA HIS A 178 -23.18 19.91 8.09
C HIS A 178 -23.02 18.49 7.55
N ILE A 179 -21.80 17.95 7.46
CA ILE A 179 -21.61 16.55 7.04
C ILE A 179 -22.15 15.67 8.17
N PRO A 180 -23.20 14.86 7.92
CA PRO A 180 -23.77 14.00 8.95
C PRO A 180 -22.72 12.99 9.44
N PRO A 181 -22.70 12.64 10.73
CA PRO A 181 -21.87 11.54 11.25
C PRO A 181 -22.04 10.24 10.45
N GLN A 182 -23.25 9.99 9.92
CA GLN A 182 -23.56 8.86 9.03
C GLN A 182 -22.68 8.85 7.77
N VAL A 183 -22.50 10.01 7.12
CA VAL A 183 -21.73 10.13 5.87
C VAL A 183 -20.25 9.91 6.14
N ILE A 184 -19.73 10.46 7.25
CA ILE A 184 -18.33 10.26 7.65
C ILE A 184 -18.08 8.78 7.95
N ASN A 185 -18.91 8.17 8.82
CA ASN A 185 -18.79 6.74 9.14
C ASN A 185 -18.88 5.88 7.87
N PHE A 186 -19.80 6.20 6.96
CA PHE A 186 -19.97 5.49 5.70
C PHE A 186 -18.72 5.58 4.83
N ILE A 187 -18.23 6.79 4.53
CA ILE A 187 -17.06 6.99 3.66
C ILE A 187 -15.81 6.30 4.26
N PHE A 188 -15.52 6.54 5.54
CA PHE A 188 -14.31 6.02 6.18
C PHE A 188 -14.38 4.53 6.53
N THR A 189 -15.52 3.87 6.30
CA THR A 189 -15.65 2.41 6.36
C THR A 189 -15.68 1.81 4.96
N PHE A 190 -16.50 2.37 4.07
CA PHE A 190 -16.71 1.87 2.72
C PHE A 190 -15.45 1.96 1.87
N VAL A 191 -14.74 3.09 1.89
CA VAL A 191 -13.57 3.27 1.03
C VAL A 191 -12.43 2.29 1.38
N PRO A 192 -12.05 2.08 2.66
CA PRO A 192 -11.12 1.02 3.05
C PRO A 192 -11.54 -0.39 2.62
N ILE A 193 -12.84 -0.73 2.75
CA ILE A 193 -13.36 -2.04 2.34
C ILE A 193 -13.29 -2.18 0.82
N ALA A 194 -13.69 -1.16 0.07
CA ALA A 194 -13.61 -1.14 -1.38
C ALA A 194 -12.16 -1.30 -1.85
N ALA A 195 -11.21 -0.59 -1.21
CA ALA A 195 -9.79 -0.75 -1.50
C ALA A 195 -9.32 -2.20 -1.26
N MET A 196 -9.72 -2.83 -0.16
CA MET A 196 -9.40 -4.23 0.13
C MET A 196 -9.94 -5.18 -0.96
N VAL A 197 -11.21 -5.03 -1.34
CA VAL A 197 -11.84 -5.86 -2.39
C VAL A 197 -11.14 -5.67 -3.74
N ILE A 198 -10.84 -4.43 -4.12
CA ILE A 198 -10.12 -4.11 -5.36
C ILE A 198 -8.71 -4.72 -5.32
N THR A 199 -7.97 -4.58 -4.22
CA THR A 199 -6.65 -5.20 -4.07
C THR A 199 -6.72 -6.71 -4.24
N ILE A 200 -7.66 -7.39 -3.56
CA ILE A 200 -7.83 -8.84 -3.68
C ILE A 200 -8.13 -9.23 -5.13
N PHE A 201 -9.05 -8.51 -5.77
CA PHE A 201 -9.41 -8.74 -7.16
C PHE A 201 -8.21 -8.56 -8.10
N VAL A 202 -7.48 -7.44 -8.01
CA VAL A 202 -6.31 -7.15 -8.84
C VAL A 202 -5.23 -8.20 -8.65
N ILE A 203 -4.90 -8.55 -7.40
CA ILE A 203 -3.88 -9.57 -7.12
C ILE A 203 -4.32 -10.93 -7.66
N ALA A 204 -5.54 -11.39 -7.38
CA ALA A 204 -6.04 -12.66 -7.91
C ALA A 204 -6.04 -12.66 -9.45
N TRP A 205 -6.42 -11.54 -10.06
CA TRP A 205 -6.48 -11.39 -11.51
C TRP A 205 -5.09 -11.47 -12.16
N VAL A 206 -4.09 -10.80 -11.60
CA VAL A 206 -2.70 -10.88 -12.07
C VAL A 206 -2.12 -12.28 -11.80
N THR A 207 -2.26 -12.78 -10.57
CA THR A 207 -1.75 -14.11 -10.18
C THR A 207 -2.31 -15.23 -11.06
N SER A 208 -3.56 -15.15 -11.49
CA SER A 208 -4.16 -16.17 -12.36
C SER A 208 -3.33 -16.38 -13.65
N VAL A 209 -2.97 -15.31 -14.36
CA VAL A 209 -2.18 -15.44 -15.61
C VAL A 209 -0.72 -15.69 -15.33
N THR A 210 -0.15 -15.09 -14.28
CA THR A 210 1.23 -15.37 -13.90
C THR A 210 1.41 -16.85 -13.58
N SER A 211 0.46 -17.49 -12.91
CA SER A 211 0.52 -18.93 -12.59
C SER A 211 0.50 -19.83 -13.84
N GLU A 212 -0.25 -19.43 -14.87
CA GLU A 212 -0.28 -20.15 -16.15
C GLU A 212 1.06 -20.04 -16.88
N ILE A 213 1.61 -18.82 -16.99
CA ILE A 213 2.93 -18.58 -17.60
C ILE A 213 4.01 -19.38 -16.87
N GLN A 214 3.94 -19.47 -15.54
CA GLN A 214 4.86 -20.27 -14.75
C GLN A 214 4.76 -21.76 -15.09
N SER A 215 3.55 -22.27 -15.27
CA SER A 215 3.34 -23.65 -15.72
C SER A 215 3.96 -23.89 -17.10
N TYR A 216 3.75 -22.98 -18.06
CA TYR A 216 4.35 -23.06 -19.39
C TYR A 216 5.88 -23.01 -19.34
N MET A 217 6.45 -22.11 -18.54
CA MET A 217 7.89 -21.98 -18.36
C MET A 217 8.50 -23.27 -17.77
N LYS A 218 7.85 -23.86 -16.75
CA LYS A 218 8.30 -25.11 -16.14
C LYS A 218 8.26 -26.27 -17.14
N GLN A 219 7.18 -26.40 -17.90
CA GLN A 219 7.05 -27.41 -18.96
C GLN A 219 8.09 -27.20 -20.07
N GLY A 220 8.33 -25.94 -20.45
CA GLY A 220 9.33 -25.58 -21.46
C GLY A 220 10.75 -25.95 -21.03
N LEU A 221 11.13 -25.64 -19.78
CA LEU A 221 12.44 -26.02 -19.24
C LEU A 221 12.63 -27.54 -19.18
N MET A 222 11.60 -28.30 -18.79
CA MET A 222 11.67 -29.77 -18.82
C MET A 222 11.82 -30.32 -20.25
N ALA A 223 11.08 -29.76 -21.21
CA ALA A 223 11.18 -30.16 -22.61
C ALA A 223 12.56 -29.83 -23.20
N LEU A 224 13.16 -28.70 -22.81
CA LEU A 224 14.53 -28.34 -23.19
C LEU A 224 15.56 -29.31 -22.58
N ASP A 225 15.40 -29.72 -21.33
CA ASP A 225 16.28 -30.73 -20.70
C ASP A 225 16.20 -32.09 -21.41
N GLN A 226 14.98 -32.53 -21.72
CA GLN A 226 14.78 -33.75 -22.50
C GLN A 226 15.37 -33.64 -23.91
N GLY A 227 15.18 -32.49 -24.57
CA GLY A 227 15.73 -32.21 -25.90
C GLY A 227 17.27 -32.23 -25.91
N SER A 228 17.92 -31.62 -24.92
CA SER A 228 19.39 -31.65 -24.78
C SER A 228 19.91 -33.07 -24.57
N SER A 229 19.24 -33.86 -23.72
CA SER A 229 19.62 -35.26 -23.49
C SER A 229 19.56 -36.09 -24.77
N ILE A 230 18.46 -35.99 -25.54
CA ILE A 230 18.28 -36.74 -26.78
C ILE A 230 19.22 -36.23 -27.88
N TRP A 231 19.48 -34.93 -27.94
CA TRP A 231 20.46 -34.34 -28.86
C TRP A 231 21.85 -34.93 -28.66
N LYS A 232 22.32 -35.00 -27.40
CA LYS A 232 23.61 -35.62 -27.04
C LYS A 232 23.66 -37.11 -27.38
N GLN A 233 22.55 -37.84 -27.18
CA GLN A 233 22.44 -39.24 -27.59
C GLN A 233 22.55 -39.40 -29.11
N LEU A 234 21.95 -38.49 -29.88
CA LEU A 234 21.99 -38.50 -31.35
C LEU A 234 23.39 -38.20 -31.90
N GLN A 235 24.16 -37.34 -31.22
CA GLN A 235 25.56 -37.11 -31.55
C GLN A 235 26.41 -38.38 -31.33
N ALA A 236 26.12 -39.15 -30.28
CA ALA A 236 26.79 -40.42 -30.01
C ALA A 236 26.33 -41.56 -30.93
N THR A 237 25.08 -41.53 -31.40
CA THR A 237 24.49 -42.58 -32.26
C THR A 237 23.65 -41.97 -33.39
N PRO A 238 24.28 -41.53 -34.50
CA PRO A 238 23.64 -40.70 -35.53
C PRO A 238 22.52 -41.39 -36.32
N GLN A 239 22.49 -42.72 -36.36
CA GLN A 239 21.53 -43.51 -37.14
C GLN A 239 20.26 -43.87 -36.37
N SER A 240 20.07 -43.39 -35.13
CA SER A 240 18.86 -43.69 -34.36
C SER A 240 17.63 -42.95 -34.90
N LEU A 241 16.82 -43.66 -35.68
CA LEU A 241 15.52 -43.18 -36.18
C LEU A 241 14.54 -42.83 -35.05
N GLU A 242 14.59 -43.58 -33.94
CA GLU A 242 13.75 -43.33 -32.77
C GLU A 242 14.12 -42.00 -32.08
N ALA A 243 15.41 -41.76 -31.87
CA ALA A 243 15.88 -40.51 -31.27
C ALA A 243 15.57 -39.30 -32.17
N GLN A 244 15.65 -39.46 -33.50
CA GLN A 244 15.24 -38.41 -34.45
C GLN A 244 13.74 -38.10 -34.37
N ALA A 245 12.89 -39.13 -34.24
CA ALA A 245 11.45 -38.96 -34.08
C ALA A 245 11.08 -38.28 -32.75
N GLN A 246 11.70 -38.70 -31.65
CA GLN A 246 11.51 -38.09 -30.32
C GLN A 246 11.92 -36.62 -30.31
N LEU A 247 13.06 -36.28 -30.94
CA LEU A 247 13.56 -34.92 -31.03
C LEU A 247 12.61 -34.00 -31.83
N ARG A 248 12.04 -34.50 -32.94
CA ARG A 248 10.99 -33.80 -33.68
C ARG A 248 9.75 -33.56 -32.81
N GLY A 249 9.34 -34.58 -32.03
CA GLY A 249 8.23 -34.47 -31.09
C GLY A 249 8.45 -33.36 -30.06
N ILE A 250 9.64 -33.32 -29.45
CA ILE A 250 10.02 -32.27 -28.49
C ILE A 250 10.04 -30.89 -29.15
N THR A 251 10.57 -30.77 -30.36
CA THR A 251 10.58 -29.49 -31.09
C THR A 251 9.15 -28.99 -31.33
N MET A 252 8.23 -29.86 -31.73
CA MET A 252 6.81 -29.49 -31.92
C MET A 252 6.15 -29.12 -30.59
N GLN A 253 6.41 -29.86 -29.52
CA GLN A 253 5.90 -29.55 -28.19
C GLN A 253 6.39 -28.17 -27.73
N LEU A 254 7.68 -27.89 -27.90
CA LEU A 254 8.28 -26.61 -27.52
C LEU A 254 7.70 -25.45 -28.34
N ALA A 255 7.50 -25.64 -29.65
CA ALA A 255 6.84 -24.66 -30.51
C ALA A 255 5.41 -24.37 -30.04
N ASN A 256 4.64 -25.40 -29.66
CA ASN A 256 3.29 -25.23 -29.12
C ASN A 256 3.30 -24.52 -27.75
N LEU A 257 4.25 -24.85 -26.86
CA LEU A 257 4.40 -24.19 -25.57
C LEU A 257 4.69 -22.69 -25.74
N PHE A 258 5.65 -22.33 -26.59
CA PHE A 258 5.95 -20.93 -26.89
C PHE A 258 4.77 -20.20 -27.53
N ARG A 259 4.13 -20.81 -28.52
CA ARG A 259 2.94 -20.24 -29.18
C ARG A 259 1.81 -19.95 -28.19
N ASN A 260 1.64 -20.78 -27.16
CA ASN A 260 0.61 -20.58 -26.14
C ASN A 260 1.06 -19.62 -25.01
N ALA A 261 2.36 -19.55 -24.71
CA ALA A 261 2.91 -18.72 -23.65
C ALA A 261 3.00 -17.24 -24.02
N PHE A 262 3.41 -16.91 -25.26
CA PHE A 262 3.61 -15.52 -25.68
C PHE A 262 2.36 -14.64 -25.59
N PRO A 263 1.18 -15.05 -26.10
CA PRO A 263 -0.03 -14.24 -25.95
C PRO A 263 -0.42 -14.05 -24.48
N ARG A 264 -0.18 -15.05 -23.63
CA ARG A 264 -0.48 -14.96 -22.19
C ARG A 264 0.48 -14.01 -21.48
N LEU A 265 1.74 -13.95 -21.90
CA LEU A 265 2.72 -12.99 -21.39
C LEU A 265 2.30 -11.54 -21.67
N GLU A 266 1.82 -11.26 -22.88
CA GLU A 266 1.27 -9.95 -23.23
C GLU A 266 0.04 -9.61 -22.36
N VAL A 267 -0.88 -10.57 -22.19
CA VAL A 267 -2.04 -10.42 -21.30
C VAL A 267 -1.59 -10.19 -19.85
N ALA A 268 -0.53 -10.83 -19.37
CA ALA A 268 0.03 -10.59 -18.04
C ALA A 268 0.51 -9.15 -17.88
N PHE A 269 1.30 -8.63 -18.83
CA PHE A 269 1.76 -7.24 -18.80
C PHE A 269 0.59 -6.26 -18.83
N HIS A 270 -0.43 -6.53 -19.65
CA HIS A 270 -1.63 -5.70 -19.71
C HIS A 270 -2.40 -5.70 -18.38
N ARG A 271 -2.63 -6.87 -17.79
CA ARG A 271 -3.33 -7.01 -16.49
C ARG A 271 -2.56 -6.35 -15.35
N PHE A 272 -1.24 -6.54 -15.31
CA PHE A 272 -0.38 -5.90 -14.33
C PHE A 272 -0.45 -4.38 -14.45
N ARG A 273 -0.31 -3.83 -15.66
CA ARG A 273 -0.43 -2.39 -15.92
C ARG A 273 -1.78 -1.84 -15.48
N LEU A 274 -2.87 -2.53 -15.80
CA LEU A 274 -4.21 -2.12 -15.39
C LEU A 274 -4.36 -2.13 -13.86
N GLY A 275 -3.77 -3.11 -13.17
CA GLY A 275 -3.67 -3.14 -11.73
C GLY A 275 -2.94 -1.92 -11.14
N GLU A 276 -1.77 -1.59 -11.68
CA GLU A 276 -1.00 -0.40 -11.29
C GLU A 276 -1.79 0.89 -11.54
N CYS A 277 -2.49 1.01 -12.67
CA CYS A 277 -3.37 2.15 -12.95
C CYS A 277 -4.52 2.29 -11.93
N LEU A 278 -5.11 1.17 -11.49
CA LEU A 278 -6.16 1.18 -10.48
C LEU A 278 -5.64 1.65 -9.12
N PHE A 279 -4.47 1.17 -8.69
CA PHE A 279 -3.82 1.64 -7.46
C PHE A 279 -3.49 3.13 -7.56
N LEU A 280 -2.85 3.56 -8.65
CA LEU A 280 -2.53 4.96 -8.89
C LEU A 280 -3.77 5.87 -8.86
N SER A 281 -4.87 5.43 -9.46
CA SER A 281 -6.14 6.18 -9.44
C SER A 281 -6.66 6.36 -8.02
N PHE A 282 -6.60 5.31 -7.20
CA PHE A 282 -7.01 5.37 -5.80
C PHE A 282 -6.12 6.31 -4.97
N GLU A 283 -4.81 6.27 -5.18
CA GLU A 283 -3.86 7.18 -4.51
C GLU A 283 -4.04 8.63 -4.94
N SER A 284 -4.30 8.85 -6.22
CA SER A 284 -4.55 10.18 -6.80
C SER A 284 -5.80 10.83 -6.21
N VAL A 285 -6.81 10.03 -5.84
CA VAL A 285 -8.01 10.50 -5.13
C VAL A 285 -7.74 10.67 -3.62
N SER A 286 -6.98 9.77 -3.01
CA SER A 286 -6.69 9.79 -1.57
C SER A 286 -5.79 10.96 -1.17
N CYS A 287 -4.81 11.32 -2.01
CA CYS A 287 -3.85 12.40 -1.77
C CYS A 287 -4.50 13.77 -1.53
N PRO A 288 -5.37 14.30 -2.42
CA PRO A 288 -6.03 15.58 -2.18
C PRO A 288 -6.96 15.54 -0.97
N ILE A 289 -7.63 14.41 -0.69
CA ILE A 289 -8.47 14.25 0.51
C ILE A 289 -7.62 14.35 1.78
N PHE A 290 -6.47 13.68 1.79
CA PHE A 290 -5.52 13.73 2.90
C PHE A 290 -5.01 15.16 3.15
N VAL A 291 -4.53 15.82 2.09
CA VAL A 291 -4.00 17.20 2.15
C VAL A 291 -5.09 18.18 2.58
N ALA A 292 -6.30 18.08 2.02
CA ALA A 292 -7.42 18.95 2.39
C ALA A 292 -7.80 18.75 3.86
N SER A 293 -7.94 17.50 4.31
CA SER A 293 -8.29 17.18 5.70
C SER A 293 -7.25 17.72 6.69
N PHE A 294 -5.96 17.58 6.36
CA PHE A 294 -4.87 18.11 7.16
C PHE A 294 -4.84 19.65 7.17
N TRP A 295 -4.99 20.28 5.99
CA TRP A 295 -5.04 21.73 5.86
C TRP A 295 -6.17 22.34 6.69
N ILE A 296 -7.36 21.73 6.62
CA ILE A 296 -8.53 22.13 7.41
C ILE A 296 -8.25 22.04 8.90
N LEU A 297 -7.61 20.97 9.36
CA LEU A 297 -7.22 20.80 10.75
C LEU A 297 -6.25 21.90 11.20
N VAL A 298 -5.20 22.16 10.43
CA VAL A 298 -4.20 23.19 10.74
C VAL A 298 -4.87 24.57 10.80
N GLN A 299 -5.70 24.91 9.82
CA GLN A 299 -6.43 26.17 9.80
C GLN A 299 -7.30 26.36 11.04
N ASN A 300 -7.99 25.31 11.50
CA ASN A 300 -8.80 25.38 12.70
C ASN A 300 -7.95 25.48 13.97
N TYR A 301 -6.81 24.78 14.02
CA TYR A 301 -5.90 24.82 15.16
C TYR A 301 -5.26 26.20 15.34
N LEU A 302 -4.80 26.85 14.25
CA LEU A 302 -4.18 28.17 14.30
C LEU A 302 -5.16 29.30 14.66
N LYS A 303 -6.45 29.09 14.40
CA LYS A 303 -7.54 30.02 14.70
C LYS A 303 -8.13 29.83 16.11
N GLN A 304 -7.69 28.83 16.88
CA GLN A 304 -8.12 28.65 18.27
C GLN A 304 -7.44 29.67 19.20
N SER A 305 -8.25 30.33 20.04
CA SER A 305 -7.76 31.28 21.06
C SER A 305 -7.01 30.53 22.18
N PRO A 306 -5.90 31.07 22.71
CA PRO A 306 -5.09 30.45 23.76
C PRO A 306 -5.87 30.06 25.03
N ASN A 307 -7.03 30.70 25.29
CA ASN A 307 -7.82 30.51 26.51
C ASN A 307 -9.08 29.66 26.32
N SER A 308 -9.26 29.01 25.17
CA SER A 308 -10.41 28.11 24.97
C SER A 308 -10.15 26.76 25.64
N THR A 309 -10.74 26.55 26.82
CA THR A 309 -10.72 25.24 27.48
C THR A 309 -11.39 24.22 26.57
N ILE A 310 -10.65 23.15 26.26
CA ILE A 310 -11.07 22.02 25.44
C ILE A 310 -12.32 21.38 26.09
N LYS A 311 -13.52 21.73 25.62
CA LYS A 311 -14.74 21.00 25.99
C LYS A 311 -14.77 19.71 25.17
N SER A 312 -14.42 18.60 25.82
CA SER A 312 -14.49 17.27 25.22
C SER A 312 -15.92 16.91 24.84
N CYS A 313 -16.14 16.39 23.63
CA CYS A 313 -17.38 15.67 23.32
C CYS A 313 -17.59 14.57 24.37
N SER A 314 -18.79 14.52 24.96
CA SER A 314 -19.10 13.56 26.01
C SER A 314 -19.00 12.14 25.44
N SER A 315 -18.14 11.34 26.06
CA SER A 315 -18.17 9.88 25.90
C SER A 315 -19.41 9.43 26.64
N GLY A 316 -20.40 8.87 25.93
CA GLY A 316 -21.62 8.35 26.55
C GLY A 316 -21.26 7.38 27.68
N GLY A 317 -21.47 7.82 28.93
CA GLY A 317 -21.08 7.11 30.14
C GLY A 317 -20.53 8.01 31.25
N SER A 318 -21.31 8.97 31.73
CA SER A 318 -21.36 9.39 33.14
C SER A 318 -22.38 10.52 33.32
N MET A 319 -23.57 10.17 33.80
CA MET A 319 -24.47 11.09 34.48
C MET A 319 -23.99 11.20 35.93
N THR A 320 -23.13 12.18 36.25
CA THR A 320 -22.94 12.67 37.63
C THR A 320 -22.02 13.89 37.66
N HIS A 321 -22.59 15.09 37.81
CA HIS A 321 -22.60 15.88 39.05
C HIS A 321 -22.99 17.33 38.71
N MET A 322 -24.20 17.70 39.13
CA MET A 322 -24.59 19.10 39.32
C MET A 322 -23.69 19.66 40.43
N ASN A 323 -22.95 20.73 40.14
CA ASN A 323 -22.41 21.59 41.18
C ASN A 323 -22.77 23.04 40.83
N THR A 324 -23.78 23.52 41.55
CA THR A 324 -24.05 24.92 41.86
C THR A 324 -22.81 25.58 42.45
N GLY A 325 -22.43 26.74 41.90
CA GLY A 325 -21.36 27.58 42.41
C GLY A 325 -21.50 28.98 41.84
N THR A 326 -22.29 29.80 42.52
CA THR A 326 -22.43 31.24 42.31
C THR A 326 -21.11 31.90 42.69
N GLU A 327 -20.43 32.57 41.77
CA GLU A 327 -19.47 33.61 42.15
C GLU A 327 -19.40 34.69 41.07
N SER A 328 -19.81 35.89 41.49
CA SER A 328 -19.83 37.14 40.76
C SER A 328 -18.41 37.60 40.45
N GLY A 329 -18.10 37.83 39.18
CA GLY A 329 -16.87 38.47 38.73
C GLY A 329 -17.14 39.37 37.53
N THR A 330 -17.04 40.67 37.77
CA THR A 330 -17.23 41.80 36.86
C THR A 330 -16.63 41.55 35.46
N ARG A 331 -17.49 41.50 34.44
CA ARG A 331 -17.09 41.45 33.02
C ARG A 331 -16.57 42.82 32.59
N THR A 332 -15.26 43.03 32.65
CA THR A 332 -14.60 44.05 31.84
C THR A 332 -14.53 43.55 30.40
N ASN A 333 -15.30 44.20 29.51
CA ASN A 333 -15.22 44.01 28.07
C ASN A 333 -13.90 44.58 27.53
N THR A 334 -12.82 43.82 27.62
CA THR A 334 -11.66 44.03 26.75
C THR A 334 -11.85 43.20 25.50
N HIS A 335 -12.07 43.90 24.37
CA HIS A 335 -11.91 43.33 23.03
C HIS A 335 -10.46 42.84 22.88
N SER A 336 -10.19 41.60 23.31
CA SER A 336 -8.92 40.96 22.99
C SER A 336 -8.92 40.70 21.48
N VAL A 337 -8.12 41.47 20.76
CA VAL A 337 -7.71 41.13 19.39
C VAL A 337 -7.24 39.68 19.44
N VAL A 338 -7.95 38.79 18.74
CA VAL A 338 -7.59 37.37 18.66
C VAL A 338 -6.25 37.33 17.93
N ALA A 339 -5.14 37.29 18.67
CA ALA A 339 -3.84 37.06 18.08
C ALA A 339 -3.86 35.68 17.44
N SER A 340 -3.87 35.62 16.10
CA SER A 340 -3.75 34.36 15.38
C SER A 340 -2.39 33.76 15.71
N ARG A 341 -2.39 32.55 16.27
CA ARG A 341 -1.15 31.85 16.63
C ARG A 341 -0.39 31.53 15.34
N SER A 342 0.89 31.87 15.29
CA SER A 342 1.75 31.47 14.17
C SER A 342 1.91 29.95 14.17
N TYR A 343 1.98 29.35 12.98
CA TYR A 343 2.13 27.90 12.80
C TYR A 343 3.39 27.35 13.47
N LEU A 344 4.50 28.06 13.37
CA LEU A 344 5.77 27.66 13.98
C LEU A 344 5.71 27.71 15.50
N ASP A 345 5.00 28.69 16.06
CA ASP A 345 4.82 28.80 17.50
C ASP A 345 3.93 27.68 18.03
N ALA A 346 2.85 27.34 17.30
CA ALA A 346 1.97 26.21 17.60
C ALA A 346 2.73 24.88 17.66
N ILE A 347 3.60 24.61 16.68
CA ILE A 347 4.40 23.39 16.61
C ILE A 347 5.38 23.29 17.78
N LYS A 348 6.05 24.40 18.16
CA LYS A 348 7.04 24.40 19.25
C LYS A 348 6.42 24.14 20.62
N THR A 349 5.18 24.54 20.81
CA THR A 349 4.55 24.61 22.14
C THR A 349 3.56 23.48 22.40
N ASP A 350 3.00 22.85 21.37
CA ASP A 350 2.14 21.67 21.52
C ASP A 350 2.81 20.40 20.95
N ARG A 351 3.24 19.53 21.88
CA ARG A 351 3.89 18.25 21.56
C ARG A 351 2.98 17.31 20.77
N GLN A 352 1.67 17.30 21.03
CA GLN A 352 0.72 16.44 20.30
C GLN A 352 0.53 16.93 18.87
N PHE A 353 0.42 18.25 18.69
CA PHE A 353 0.37 18.87 17.38
C PHE A 353 1.66 18.61 16.59
N PHE A 354 2.84 18.76 17.21
CA PHE A 354 4.12 18.42 16.59
C PHE A 354 4.18 16.95 16.12
N HIS A 355 3.82 15.99 16.98
CA HIS A 355 3.79 14.57 16.61
C HIS A 355 2.84 14.28 15.45
N LEU A 356 1.67 14.94 15.44
CA LEU A 356 0.70 14.79 14.37
C LEU A 356 1.23 15.33 13.03
N ASN A 357 1.95 16.45 13.06
CA ASN A 357 2.61 17.03 11.88
C ASN A 357 3.71 16.13 11.33
N ILE A 358 4.56 15.57 12.19
CA ILE A 358 5.62 14.62 11.77
C ILE A 358 5.00 13.39 11.11
N ARG A 359 3.93 12.83 11.69
CA ARG A 359 3.20 11.71 11.10
C ARG A 359 2.57 12.09 9.76
N ALA A 360 1.93 13.25 9.68
CA ALA A 360 1.32 13.74 8.45
C ALA A 360 2.34 13.89 7.32
N LEU A 361 3.50 14.48 7.62
CA LEU A 361 4.60 14.66 6.66
C LEU A 361 5.16 13.31 6.19
N GLY A 362 5.43 12.38 7.12
CA GLY A 362 5.93 11.06 6.77
C GLY A 362 4.95 10.29 5.88
N THR A 363 3.66 10.33 6.22
CA THR A 363 2.60 9.73 5.41
C THR A 363 2.49 10.38 4.03
N PHE A 364 2.57 11.70 3.94
CA PHE A 364 2.53 12.41 2.66
C PHE A 364 3.73 12.06 1.74
N ILE A 365 4.94 11.97 2.30
CA ILE A 365 6.13 11.53 1.56
C ILE A 365 5.93 10.10 1.04
N SER A 366 5.38 9.20 1.87
CA SER A 366 5.04 7.82 1.45
C SER A 366 4.09 7.82 0.25
N MET A 367 3.02 8.62 0.30
CA MET A 367 2.05 8.73 -0.80
C MET A 367 2.72 9.19 -2.10
N LEU A 368 3.60 10.20 -2.04
CA LEU A 368 4.31 10.69 -3.22
C LEU A 368 5.24 9.62 -3.82
N LEU A 369 5.96 8.90 -2.96
CA LEU A 369 6.85 7.82 -3.41
C LEU A 369 6.05 6.69 -4.07
N ASN A 370 4.89 6.31 -3.53
CA ASN A 370 4.08 5.24 -4.10
C ASN A 370 3.44 5.65 -5.44
N ILE A 371 2.99 6.90 -5.57
CA ILE A 371 2.53 7.48 -6.84
C ILE A 371 3.65 7.42 -7.90
N ILE A 372 4.87 7.83 -7.53
CA ILE A 372 6.04 7.77 -8.44
C ILE A 372 6.34 6.33 -8.83
N LEU A 373 6.29 5.40 -7.87
CA LEU A 373 6.55 3.97 -8.12
C LEU A 373 5.55 3.39 -9.12
N HIS A 374 4.25 3.63 -8.92
CA HIS A 374 3.22 3.19 -9.86
C HIS A 374 3.40 3.80 -11.25
N MET A 375 3.75 5.09 -11.36
CA MET A 375 4.05 5.74 -12.64
C MET A 375 5.24 5.10 -13.36
N VAL A 376 6.31 4.76 -12.62
CA VAL A 376 7.48 4.07 -13.16
C VAL A 376 7.10 2.66 -13.64
N ASN A 377 6.32 1.91 -12.87
CA ASN A 377 5.87 0.57 -13.24
C ASN A 377 4.98 0.58 -14.50
N ILE A 378 4.07 1.55 -14.62
CA ILE A 378 3.23 1.75 -15.81
C ILE A 378 4.09 2.10 -17.03
N SER A 379 5.08 2.98 -16.87
CA SER A 379 6.00 3.35 -17.95
C SER A 379 6.81 2.14 -18.42
N ARG A 380 7.44 1.41 -17.49
CA ARG A 380 8.23 0.21 -17.80
C ARG A 380 7.43 -0.89 -18.49
N THR A 381 6.18 -1.09 -18.08
CA THR A 381 5.31 -2.09 -18.71
C THR A 381 4.82 -1.65 -20.09
N THR A 382 4.69 -0.34 -20.31
CA THR A 382 4.39 0.23 -21.63
C THR A 382 5.57 0.04 -22.58
N ASP A 383 6.79 0.35 -22.13
CA ASP A 383 8.02 0.11 -22.91
C ASP A 383 8.22 -1.38 -23.22
N ALA A 384 7.88 -2.26 -22.28
CA ALA A 384 7.88 -3.69 -22.53
C ALA A 384 6.87 -4.05 -23.64
N LEU A 385 5.61 -3.61 -23.52
CA LEU A 385 4.57 -3.90 -24.50
C LEU A 385 4.87 -3.32 -25.89
N THR A 386 5.47 -2.14 -26.01
CA THR A 386 5.87 -1.56 -27.32
C THR A 386 7.04 -2.30 -27.97
N VAL A 387 7.86 -3.00 -27.18
CA VAL A 387 8.93 -3.88 -27.68
C VAL A 387 8.40 -5.28 -28.08
N TYR A 388 7.21 -5.65 -27.60
CA TYR A 388 6.54 -6.93 -27.88
C TYR A 388 5.43 -6.84 -28.94
N ALA A 389 4.80 -5.68 -29.13
CA ALA A 389 3.92 -5.36 -30.26
C ALA A 389 4.75 -5.10 -31.53
#